data_AF-A0A4Q3F7K2-F1
#
_entry.id   AF-A0A4Q3F7K2-F1
#
_cell.length_a   1.000
_cell.length_b   1.000
_cell.length_c   1.000
_cell.angle_alpha   90.00
_cell.angle_beta   90.00
_cell.angle_gamma   90.00
#
_symmetry.space_group_name_H-M   'P 1'
#
loop_
_entity.id
_entity.type
_entity.pdbx_description
1 polymer ?
#
loop_
_entity_poly.entity_id
_entity_poly.type
_entity_poly.pdbx_seq_one_letter_code
_entity_poly.pdbx_strand_id
1 'polypeptide(L)'
;THTVVCPDLRGYGWSAAPHGDGGKALYTKRGMSEDIVAAMSALGFNRFAVIGHDRGARVAYRLALDHPGRVERLVLLDILPTVSMWEGMNAARAMQVYHWTFLAQPEPVPEKLIQADPAGWLDHTIASWTRAKKIEAFHPLAMAAYADSFNDPSRIHAACEDYRAGATSDLDHDKADLGAGKKILCPVLILWGEAGIPAKGTSPLAIWRETFAPQAEGQAIVSGHFLPEENPQDTLAAVNPFLAREVA
;
A
#
# COMPACT_ATOMS: atom_id res chain seq x y z
N THR A 1 8.70 23.88 -2.92
CA THR A 1 7.76 23.38 -3.96
C THR A 1 8.22 21.99 -4.38
N HIS A 2 7.34 21.14 -4.90
CA HIS A 2 7.67 19.76 -5.29
C HIS A 2 7.24 19.49 -6.74
N THR A 3 8.00 18.65 -7.44
CA THR A 3 7.53 17.98 -8.66
C THR A 3 6.82 16.70 -8.23
N VAL A 4 5.52 16.59 -8.52
CA VAL A 4 4.72 15.44 -8.08
C VAL A 4 4.61 14.43 -9.23
N VAL A 5 4.96 13.18 -8.94
CA VAL A 5 4.84 12.05 -9.87
C VAL A 5 3.90 11.04 -9.24
N CYS A 6 2.79 10.72 -9.93
CA CYS A 6 1.80 9.75 -9.49
C CYS A 6 1.77 8.58 -10.49
N PRO A 7 2.59 7.53 -10.31
CA PRO A 7 2.59 6.39 -11.20
C PRO A 7 1.47 5.40 -10.84
N ASP A 8 0.90 4.75 -11.84
CA ASP A 8 0.13 3.53 -11.64
C ASP A 8 1.11 2.37 -11.40
N LEU A 9 0.89 1.59 -10.34
CA LEU A 9 1.69 0.39 -10.07
C LEU A 9 1.52 -0.63 -11.21
N ARG A 10 2.53 -1.47 -11.49
CA ARG A 10 2.35 -2.60 -12.41
C ARG A 10 1.12 -3.42 -12.03
N GLY A 11 0.31 -3.79 -13.02
CA GLY A 11 -0.95 -4.50 -12.77
C GLY A 11 -2.15 -3.64 -12.39
N TYR A 12 -1.93 -2.37 -12.07
CA TYR A 12 -2.97 -1.42 -11.68
C TYR A 12 -3.11 -0.32 -12.73
N GLY A 13 -4.30 0.26 -12.78
CA GLY A 13 -4.55 1.40 -13.63
C GLY A 13 -4.23 1.10 -15.10
N TRP A 14 -3.42 1.99 -15.68
CA TRP A 14 -3.05 2.02 -17.10
C TRP A 14 -1.60 1.54 -17.31
N SER A 15 -0.92 1.14 -16.24
CA SER A 15 0.36 0.46 -16.32
C SER A 15 0.21 -0.95 -16.90
N ALA A 16 1.32 -1.50 -17.38
CA ALA A 16 1.35 -2.87 -17.89
C ALA A 16 0.89 -3.87 -16.82
N ALA A 17 0.04 -4.83 -17.21
CA ALA A 17 -0.46 -5.91 -16.37
C ALA A 17 -0.02 -7.28 -16.92
N PRO A 18 1.29 -7.61 -16.88
CA PRO A 18 1.78 -8.90 -17.34
C PRO A 18 1.19 -10.04 -16.49
N HIS A 19 0.99 -11.21 -17.08
CA HIS A 19 0.51 -12.38 -16.33
C HIS A 19 1.54 -12.77 -15.26
N GLY A 20 1.06 -13.12 -14.06
CA GLY A 20 1.89 -13.36 -12.90
C GLY A 20 2.61 -14.70 -12.89
N ASP A 21 3.42 -14.90 -11.86
CA ASP A 21 4.29 -16.06 -11.67
C ASP A 21 3.92 -16.87 -10.40
N GLY A 22 2.72 -16.63 -9.86
CA GLY A 22 2.23 -17.21 -8.62
C GLY A 22 2.78 -16.49 -7.38
N GLY A 23 3.06 -15.19 -7.49
CA GLY A 23 3.59 -14.36 -6.42
C GLY A 23 5.09 -14.53 -6.10
N LYS A 24 5.89 -15.04 -7.04
CA LYS A 24 7.32 -15.38 -6.80
C LYS A 24 8.26 -14.19 -6.96
N ALA A 25 8.09 -13.40 -8.01
CA ALA A 25 8.98 -12.28 -8.29
C ALA A 25 8.23 -11.08 -8.88
N LEU A 26 7.38 -11.30 -9.89
CA LEU A 26 6.83 -10.22 -10.71
C LEU A 26 5.99 -9.23 -9.90
N TYR A 27 5.09 -9.70 -9.04
CA TYR A 27 4.22 -8.84 -8.23
C TYR A 27 4.67 -8.71 -6.76
N THR A 28 5.92 -9.11 -6.46
CA THR A 28 6.53 -8.82 -5.15
C THR A 28 6.73 -7.33 -4.98
N LYS A 29 6.67 -6.83 -3.75
CA LYS A 29 6.94 -5.40 -3.48
C LYS A 29 8.35 -5.01 -3.93
N ARG A 30 9.30 -5.95 -3.86
CA ARG A 30 10.67 -5.78 -4.38
C ARG A 30 10.63 -5.56 -5.89
N GLY A 31 9.99 -6.47 -6.63
CA GLY A 31 9.82 -6.36 -8.07
C GLY A 31 9.10 -5.09 -8.51
N MET A 32 8.03 -4.70 -7.83
CA MET A 32 7.27 -3.47 -8.09
C MET A 32 8.08 -2.21 -7.73
N SER A 33 8.92 -2.25 -6.70
CA SER A 33 9.76 -1.10 -6.32
C SER A 33 10.82 -0.76 -7.36
N GLU A 34 11.30 -1.75 -8.12
CA GLU A 34 12.24 -1.52 -9.22
C GLU A 34 11.62 -0.68 -10.34
N ASP A 35 10.31 -0.79 -10.58
CA ASP A 35 9.63 0.10 -11.55
C ASP A 35 9.66 1.55 -11.10
N ILE A 36 9.48 1.79 -9.79
CA ILE A 36 9.51 3.14 -9.23
C ILE A 36 10.93 3.72 -9.35
N VAL A 37 11.96 2.92 -9.07
CA VAL A 37 13.37 3.33 -9.26
C VAL A 37 13.63 3.67 -10.74
N ALA A 38 13.19 2.81 -11.65
CA ALA A 38 13.39 3.00 -13.08
C ALA A 38 12.64 4.23 -13.61
N ALA A 39 11.37 4.40 -13.23
CA ALA A 39 10.54 5.53 -13.64
C ALA A 39 11.11 6.86 -13.13
N MET A 40 11.48 6.94 -11.85
CA MET A 40 12.08 8.16 -11.28
C MET A 40 13.44 8.47 -11.91
N SER A 41 14.27 7.46 -12.16
CA SER A 41 15.55 7.64 -12.85
C SER A 41 15.36 8.15 -14.29
N ALA A 42 14.38 7.61 -15.01
CA ALA A 42 14.03 8.06 -16.37
C ALA A 42 13.53 9.51 -16.41
N LEU A 43 12.88 9.97 -15.34
CA LEU A 43 12.46 11.36 -15.17
C LEU A 43 13.59 12.28 -14.65
N GLY A 44 14.78 11.74 -14.39
CA GLY A 44 15.95 12.49 -13.92
C GLY A 44 16.05 12.66 -12.39
N PHE A 45 15.24 11.94 -11.62
CA PHE A 45 15.22 12.01 -10.15
C PHE A 45 15.96 10.83 -9.53
N ASN A 46 17.17 11.09 -9.00
CA ASN A 46 17.97 10.05 -8.36
C ASN A 46 17.69 9.87 -6.87
N ARG A 47 17.19 10.90 -6.20
CA ARG A 47 16.72 10.88 -4.81
C ARG A 47 15.38 11.59 -4.75
N PHE A 48 14.45 11.07 -3.96
CA PHE A 48 13.08 11.59 -3.90
C PHE A 48 12.40 11.22 -2.58
N ALA A 49 11.41 12.03 -2.18
CA ALA A 49 10.45 11.64 -1.16
C ALA A 49 9.40 10.70 -1.76
N VAL A 50 8.91 9.75 -0.96
CA VAL A 50 7.87 8.80 -1.38
C VAL A 50 6.69 8.87 -0.41
N ILE A 51 5.50 9.06 -0.97
CA ILE A 51 4.24 8.88 -0.25
C ILE A 51 3.57 7.65 -0.85
N GLY A 52 3.28 6.65 -0.04
CA GLY A 52 2.55 5.46 -0.45
C GLY A 52 1.28 5.28 0.37
N HIS A 53 0.22 4.81 -0.29
CA HIS A 53 -1.03 4.38 0.34
C HIS A 53 -1.29 2.92 0.00
N ASP A 54 -1.79 2.15 0.98
CA ASP A 54 -2.10 0.72 0.85
C ASP A 54 -1.00 -0.10 0.14
N ARG A 55 -1.26 -0.69 -1.03
CA ARG A 55 -0.25 -1.44 -1.82
C ARG A 55 0.95 -0.58 -2.16
N GLY A 56 0.73 0.69 -2.52
CA GLY A 56 1.79 1.66 -2.79
C GLY A 56 2.66 1.94 -1.56
N ALA A 57 2.07 1.94 -0.36
CA ALA A 57 2.83 2.05 0.90
C ALA A 57 3.71 0.80 1.14
N ARG A 58 3.22 -0.38 0.75
CA ARG A 58 4.00 -1.64 0.82
C ARG A 58 5.20 -1.64 -0.12
N VAL A 59 4.99 -1.16 -1.35
CA VAL A 59 6.06 -0.94 -2.33
C VAL A 59 7.05 0.11 -1.80
N ALA A 60 6.55 1.20 -1.21
CA ALA A 60 7.39 2.30 -0.73
C ALA A 60 8.31 1.91 0.44
N TYR A 61 7.84 1.14 1.43
CA TYR A 61 8.74 0.72 2.53
C TYR A 61 9.75 -0.32 2.06
N ARG A 62 9.37 -1.21 1.13
CA ARG A 62 10.28 -2.16 0.49
C ARG A 62 11.36 -1.43 -0.31
N LEU A 63 10.98 -0.42 -1.10
CA LEU A 63 11.89 0.48 -1.80
C LEU A 63 12.90 1.11 -0.83
N ALA A 64 12.43 1.64 0.31
CA ALA A 64 13.30 2.29 1.29
C ALA A 64 14.28 1.31 1.98
N LEU A 65 13.91 0.04 2.13
CA LEU A 65 14.78 -1.01 2.66
C LEU A 65 15.83 -1.48 1.64
N ASP A 66 15.45 -1.62 0.38
CA ASP A 66 16.34 -2.12 -0.68
C ASP A 66 17.20 -1.02 -1.31
N HIS A 67 16.71 0.21 -1.32
CA HIS A 67 17.37 1.38 -1.93
C HIS A 67 17.45 2.57 -0.95
N PRO A 68 18.10 2.42 0.23
CA PRO A 68 18.11 3.47 1.26
C PRO A 68 18.72 4.79 0.80
N GLY A 69 19.58 4.79 -0.22
CA GLY A 69 20.16 6.01 -0.80
C GLY A 69 19.20 6.80 -1.72
N ARG A 70 18.11 6.18 -2.19
CA ARG A 70 17.14 6.77 -3.13
C ARG A 70 16.00 7.50 -2.42
N VAL A 71 15.58 7.03 -1.24
CA VAL A 71 14.42 7.59 -0.52
C VAL A 71 14.87 8.62 0.50
N GLU A 72 14.51 9.88 0.31
CA GLU A 72 14.88 10.97 1.22
C GLU A 72 13.94 11.09 2.42
N ARG A 73 12.65 10.80 2.19
CA ARG A 73 11.58 10.79 3.19
C ARG A 73 10.53 9.78 2.77
N LEU A 74 9.94 9.11 3.75
CA LEU A 74 8.91 8.11 3.52
C LEU A 74 7.64 8.48 4.28
N VAL A 75 6.51 8.53 3.60
CA VAL A 75 5.18 8.66 4.20
C VAL A 75 4.39 7.40 3.88
N LEU A 76 3.90 6.69 4.90
CA LEU A 76 3.11 5.48 4.77
C LEU A 76 1.69 5.73 5.27
N LEU A 77 0.71 5.56 4.38
CA LEU A 77 -0.70 5.82 4.66
C LEU A 77 -1.48 4.51 4.85
N ASP A 78 -2.07 4.35 6.03
CA ASP A 78 -2.99 3.31 6.47
C ASP A 78 -2.53 1.86 6.30
N ILE A 79 -1.26 1.59 6.61
CA ILE A 79 -0.73 0.21 6.61
C ILE A 79 0.04 -0.14 7.89
N LEU A 80 0.06 -1.45 8.17
CA LEU A 80 1.08 -2.10 9.00
C LEU A 80 2.08 -2.85 8.09
N PRO A 81 3.32 -3.12 8.57
CA PRO A 81 4.25 -3.99 7.85
C PRO A 81 3.59 -5.31 7.46
N THR A 82 3.93 -5.85 6.28
CA THR A 82 3.27 -7.05 5.75
C THR A 82 3.47 -8.26 6.66
N VAL A 83 4.69 -8.44 7.19
CA VAL A 83 4.97 -9.45 8.22
C VAL A 83 4.09 -9.32 9.46
N SER A 84 3.92 -8.10 10.00
CA SER A 84 3.09 -7.86 11.19
C SER A 84 1.61 -8.17 10.96
N MET A 85 1.11 -7.93 9.74
CA MET A 85 -0.27 -8.29 9.38
C MET A 85 -0.49 -9.80 9.37
N TRP A 86 0.44 -10.57 8.80
CA TRP A 86 0.33 -12.02 8.73
C TRP A 86 0.59 -12.71 10.08
N GLU A 87 1.61 -12.30 10.81
CA GLU A 87 1.94 -12.88 12.13
C GLU A 87 0.90 -12.50 13.20
N GLY A 88 0.27 -11.33 13.06
CA GLY A 88 -0.83 -10.89 13.92
C GLY A 88 -2.22 -11.40 13.51
N MET A 89 -2.32 -12.25 12.48
CA MET A 89 -3.62 -12.70 11.95
C MET A 89 -4.30 -13.68 12.91
N ASN A 90 -5.40 -13.26 13.53
CA ASN A 90 -6.31 -14.12 14.28
C ASN A 90 -7.69 -14.18 13.59
N ALA A 91 -8.63 -14.97 14.13
CA ALA A 91 -9.96 -15.13 13.54
C ALA A 91 -10.70 -13.78 13.35
N ALA A 92 -10.65 -12.89 14.33
CA ALA A 92 -11.31 -11.59 14.24
C ALA A 92 -10.67 -10.70 13.16
N ARG A 93 -9.32 -10.72 13.05
CA ARG A 93 -8.60 -9.98 12.01
C ARG A 93 -8.88 -10.55 10.63
N ALA A 94 -8.84 -11.88 10.47
CA ALA A 94 -9.13 -12.56 9.21
C ALA A 94 -10.52 -12.20 8.67
N MET A 95 -11.54 -12.05 9.54
CA MET A 95 -12.86 -11.58 9.11
C MET A 95 -12.87 -10.11 8.67
N GLN A 96 -12.06 -9.25 9.30
CA GLN A 96 -11.96 -7.84 8.94
C GLN A 96 -11.19 -7.61 7.63
N VAL A 97 -10.14 -8.41 7.39
CA VAL A 97 -9.28 -8.34 6.20
C VAL A 97 -9.41 -9.57 5.33
N TYR A 98 -10.62 -10.12 5.20
CA TYR A 98 -10.87 -11.39 4.48
C TYR A 98 -10.31 -11.41 3.05
N HIS A 99 -10.24 -10.24 2.41
CA HIS A 99 -9.65 -10.07 1.09
C HIS A 99 -8.16 -10.49 1.06
N TRP A 100 -7.42 -10.40 2.16
CA TRP A 100 -6.02 -10.86 2.23
C TRP A 100 -5.89 -12.36 1.97
N THR A 101 -6.72 -13.17 2.62
CA THR A 101 -6.66 -14.63 2.47
C THR A 101 -7.40 -15.09 1.22
N PHE A 102 -8.45 -14.38 0.81
CA PHE A 102 -9.22 -14.66 -0.40
C PHE A 102 -8.41 -14.39 -1.68
N LEU A 103 -7.84 -13.19 -1.83
CA LEU A 103 -7.08 -12.81 -3.03
C LEU A 103 -5.77 -13.60 -3.16
N ALA A 104 -5.23 -14.09 -2.04
CA ALA A 104 -4.05 -14.96 -2.03
C ALA A 104 -4.34 -16.44 -2.34
N GLN A 105 -5.61 -16.85 -2.55
CA GLN A 105 -5.92 -18.22 -2.96
C GLN A 105 -5.35 -18.55 -4.35
N PRO A 106 -5.06 -19.83 -4.65
CA PRO A 106 -4.56 -20.25 -5.96
C PRO A 106 -5.43 -19.79 -7.13
N GLU A 107 -4.78 -19.39 -8.22
CA GLU A 107 -5.45 -19.08 -9.49
C GLU A 107 -6.21 -20.33 -9.99
N PRO A 108 -7.42 -20.20 -10.58
CA PRO A 108 -8.12 -18.97 -10.92
C PRO A 108 -9.31 -18.67 -9.99
N VAL A 109 -9.27 -19.11 -8.72
CA VAL A 109 -10.44 -19.03 -7.83
C VAL A 109 -10.89 -17.59 -7.57
N PRO A 110 -10.05 -16.70 -6.98
CA PRO A 110 -10.48 -15.34 -6.70
C PRO A 110 -10.78 -14.56 -7.99
N GLU A 111 -9.99 -14.77 -9.05
CA GLU A 111 -10.20 -14.12 -10.34
C GLU A 111 -11.59 -14.41 -10.90
N LYS A 112 -12.00 -15.69 -10.96
CA LYS A 112 -13.31 -16.07 -11.49
C LYS A 112 -14.47 -15.52 -10.67
N LEU A 113 -14.32 -15.48 -9.35
CA LEU A 113 -15.37 -15.01 -8.45
C LEU A 113 -15.55 -13.49 -8.55
N ILE A 114 -14.47 -12.72 -8.66
CA ILE A 114 -14.53 -11.27 -8.85
C ILE A 114 -15.05 -10.93 -10.26
N GLN A 115 -14.60 -11.66 -11.29
CA GLN A 115 -15.04 -11.45 -12.66
C GLN A 115 -16.55 -11.63 -12.88
N ALA A 116 -17.25 -12.31 -11.97
CA ALA A 116 -18.71 -12.42 -12.03
C ALA A 116 -19.42 -11.08 -11.78
N ASP A 117 -18.83 -10.20 -10.97
CA ASP A 117 -19.32 -8.84 -10.71
C ASP A 117 -18.17 -7.91 -10.24
N PRO A 118 -17.31 -7.42 -11.16
CA PRO A 118 -16.15 -6.61 -10.79
C PRO A 118 -16.55 -5.29 -10.13
N ALA A 119 -17.62 -4.66 -10.62
CA ALA A 119 -18.13 -3.39 -10.11
C ALA A 119 -18.69 -3.57 -8.70
N GLY A 120 -19.53 -4.58 -8.47
CA GLY A 120 -20.07 -4.87 -7.15
C GLY A 120 -18.98 -5.23 -6.14
N TRP A 121 -17.96 -5.99 -6.53
CA TRP A 121 -16.80 -6.24 -5.68
C TRP A 121 -16.05 -4.96 -5.32
N LEU A 122 -15.76 -4.11 -6.31
CA LEU A 122 -15.04 -2.85 -6.12
C LEU A 122 -15.81 -1.91 -5.18
N ASP A 123 -17.08 -1.64 -5.48
CA ASP A 123 -17.93 -0.75 -4.69
C ASP A 123 -18.10 -1.26 -3.26
N HIS A 124 -18.34 -2.57 -3.10
CA HIS A 124 -18.41 -3.19 -1.77
C HIS A 124 -17.11 -3.02 -1.00
N THR A 125 -15.96 -3.30 -1.64
CA THR A 125 -14.65 -3.23 -1.00
C THR A 125 -14.33 -1.81 -0.55
N ILE A 126 -14.47 -0.83 -1.47
CA ILE A 126 -14.26 0.59 -1.18
C ILE A 126 -15.18 1.05 -0.06
N ALA A 127 -16.50 0.84 -0.19
CA ALA A 127 -17.45 1.23 0.86
C ALA A 127 -17.09 0.58 2.20
N SER A 128 -16.74 -0.71 2.23
CA SER A 128 -16.45 -1.42 3.48
C SER A 128 -15.25 -0.84 4.24
N TRP A 129 -14.33 -0.15 3.56
CA TRP A 129 -13.11 0.41 4.16
C TRP A 129 -13.21 1.90 4.51
N THR A 130 -14.19 2.63 3.97
CA THR A 130 -14.43 4.02 4.41
C THR A 130 -14.96 4.09 5.83
N ARG A 131 -14.86 5.27 6.44
CA ARG A 131 -15.42 5.57 7.76
C ARG A 131 -16.94 5.49 7.74
N ALA A 132 -17.56 6.07 6.70
CA ALA A 132 -19.02 6.17 6.57
C ALA A 132 -19.69 4.87 6.09
N LYS A 133 -18.91 3.88 5.65
CA LYS A 133 -19.40 2.65 5.00
C LYS A 133 -20.14 2.88 3.70
N LYS A 134 -19.67 3.87 2.94
CA LYS A 134 -20.22 4.33 1.67
C LYS A 134 -19.14 4.97 0.79
N ILE A 135 -19.46 5.23 -0.48
CA ILE A 135 -18.52 5.72 -1.50
C ILE A 135 -18.61 7.22 -1.79
N GLU A 136 -19.47 7.99 -1.11
CA GLU A 136 -19.68 9.41 -1.48
C GLU A 136 -18.50 10.33 -1.12
N ALA A 137 -17.49 9.82 -0.40
CA ALA A 137 -16.23 10.53 -0.20
C ALA A 137 -15.41 10.63 -1.50
N PHE A 138 -15.69 9.77 -2.48
CA PHE A 138 -14.94 9.69 -3.73
C PHE A 138 -15.57 10.57 -4.80
N HIS A 139 -14.72 11.29 -5.54
CA HIS A 139 -15.21 12.05 -6.68
C HIS A 139 -15.77 11.10 -7.75
N PRO A 140 -16.91 11.38 -8.41
CA PRO A 140 -17.50 10.48 -9.40
C PRO A 140 -16.54 10.09 -10.55
N LEU A 141 -15.68 11.03 -10.98
CA LEU A 141 -14.65 10.74 -11.99
C LEU A 141 -13.57 9.77 -11.50
N ALA A 142 -13.24 9.77 -10.21
CA ALA A 142 -12.30 8.81 -9.63
C ALA A 142 -12.92 7.42 -9.60
N MET A 143 -14.16 7.31 -9.12
CA MET A 143 -14.91 6.04 -9.13
C MET A 143 -15.05 5.46 -10.54
N ALA A 144 -15.34 6.30 -11.54
CA ALA A 144 -15.40 5.87 -12.94
C ALA A 144 -14.04 5.34 -13.43
N ALA A 145 -12.94 6.04 -13.15
CA ALA A 145 -11.60 5.58 -13.51
C ALA A 145 -11.22 4.26 -12.82
N TYR A 146 -11.57 4.08 -11.54
CA TYR A 146 -11.31 2.84 -10.83
C TYR A 146 -12.10 1.67 -11.43
N ALA A 147 -13.38 1.89 -11.73
CA ALA A 147 -14.24 0.89 -12.35
C ALA A 147 -13.76 0.51 -13.76
N ASP A 148 -13.40 1.48 -14.59
CA ASP A 148 -12.91 1.26 -15.95
C ASP A 148 -11.65 0.39 -15.97
N SER A 149 -10.73 0.63 -15.02
CA SER A 149 -9.52 -0.19 -14.87
C SER A 149 -9.84 -1.59 -14.40
N PHE A 150 -10.60 -1.70 -13.31
CA PHE A 150 -10.79 -2.94 -12.58
C PHE A 150 -11.70 -3.93 -13.33
N ASN A 151 -12.46 -3.44 -14.31
CA ASN A 151 -13.25 -4.28 -15.21
C ASN A 151 -12.39 -5.09 -16.19
N ASP A 152 -11.09 -4.80 -16.34
CA ASP A 152 -10.18 -5.62 -17.14
C ASP A 152 -9.73 -6.88 -16.36
N PRO A 153 -9.97 -8.10 -16.88
CA PRO A 153 -9.57 -9.36 -16.25
C PRO A 153 -8.11 -9.45 -15.81
N SER A 154 -7.20 -8.82 -16.56
CA SER A 154 -5.77 -8.83 -16.23
C SER A 154 -5.44 -7.99 -14.99
N ARG A 155 -6.26 -6.97 -14.67
CA ARG A 155 -6.09 -6.12 -13.47
C ARG A 155 -6.55 -6.87 -12.24
N ILE A 156 -7.64 -7.63 -12.36
CA ILE A 156 -8.11 -8.55 -11.32
C ILE A 156 -7.04 -9.62 -11.04
N HIS A 157 -6.48 -10.23 -12.08
CA HIS A 157 -5.41 -11.22 -11.94
C HIS A 157 -4.15 -10.62 -11.29
N ALA A 158 -3.71 -9.44 -11.75
CA ALA A 158 -2.55 -8.77 -11.18
C ALA A 158 -2.75 -8.39 -9.71
N ALA A 159 -3.95 -7.94 -9.33
CA ALA A 159 -4.29 -7.71 -7.92
C ALA A 159 -4.19 -9.01 -7.12
N CYS A 160 -4.70 -10.14 -7.62
CA CYS A 160 -4.57 -11.43 -6.95
C CYS A 160 -3.08 -11.83 -6.77
N GLU A 161 -2.27 -11.67 -7.81
CA GLU A 161 -0.83 -11.94 -7.77
C GLU A 161 -0.07 -11.07 -6.76
N ASP A 162 -0.43 -9.79 -6.64
CA ASP A 162 0.11 -8.88 -5.62
C ASP A 162 -0.21 -9.37 -4.19
N TYR A 163 -1.42 -9.91 -3.97
CA TYR A 163 -1.78 -10.52 -2.69
C TYR A 163 -1.11 -11.89 -2.46
N ARG A 164 -0.94 -12.72 -3.49
CA ARG A 164 -0.17 -13.99 -3.41
C ARG A 164 1.28 -13.73 -3.03
N ALA A 165 1.93 -12.76 -3.67
CA ALA A 165 3.28 -12.34 -3.32
C ALA A 165 3.35 -11.83 -1.86
N GLY A 166 2.35 -11.04 -1.46
CA GLY A 166 2.17 -10.57 -0.08
C GLY A 166 2.07 -11.68 0.96
N ALA A 167 1.48 -12.83 0.60
CA ALA A 167 1.31 -13.99 1.47
C ALA A 167 2.52 -14.95 1.49
N THR A 168 3.45 -14.77 0.56
CA THR A 168 4.57 -15.70 0.34
C THR A 168 5.90 -14.94 0.27
N SER A 169 6.40 -14.62 -0.93
CA SER A 169 7.74 -14.06 -1.14
C SER A 169 7.98 -12.75 -0.39
N ASP A 170 6.99 -11.86 -0.31
CA ASP A 170 7.16 -10.60 0.45
C ASP A 170 7.22 -10.83 1.95
N LEU A 171 6.52 -11.83 2.47
CA LEU A 171 6.61 -12.24 3.88
C LEU A 171 8.01 -12.80 4.18
N ASP A 172 8.56 -13.62 3.27
CA ASP A 172 9.93 -14.14 3.39
C ASP A 172 10.97 -13.02 3.32
N HIS A 173 10.80 -12.05 2.40
CA HIS A 173 11.67 -10.87 2.32
C HIS A 173 11.64 -10.04 3.62
N ASP A 174 10.45 -9.79 4.17
CA ASP A 174 10.31 -9.01 5.41
C ASP A 174 10.96 -9.75 6.60
N LYS A 175 10.74 -11.07 6.72
CA LYS A 175 11.36 -11.90 7.78
C LYS A 175 12.88 -11.92 7.67
N ALA A 176 13.41 -12.07 6.47
CA ALA A 176 14.85 -12.06 6.24
C ALA A 176 15.48 -10.71 6.65
N ASP A 177 14.84 -9.59 6.29
CA ASP A 177 15.33 -8.27 6.64
C ASP A 177 15.23 -7.97 8.14
N LEU A 178 14.15 -8.41 8.81
CA LEU A 178 14.03 -8.32 10.26
C LEU A 178 15.10 -9.15 10.96
N GLY A 179 15.33 -10.39 10.51
CA GLY A 179 16.38 -11.28 11.03
C GLY A 179 17.80 -10.71 10.84
N ALA A 180 18.02 -9.96 9.76
CA ALA A 180 19.25 -9.22 9.50
C ALA A 180 19.34 -7.87 10.23
N GLY A 181 18.31 -7.47 10.98
CA GLY A 181 18.27 -6.21 11.72
C GLY A 181 18.15 -4.97 10.83
N LYS A 182 17.74 -5.09 9.56
CA LYS A 182 17.58 -3.94 8.66
C LYS A 182 16.51 -2.98 9.18
N LYS A 183 16.74 -1.69 8.94
CA LYS A 183 15.84 -0.57 9.26
C LYS A 183 15.76 0.39 8.09
N ILE A 184 14.64 1.10 7.99
CA ILE A 184 14.47 2.24 7.08
C ILE A 184 15.31 3.39 7.64
N LEU A 185 16.23 3.89 6.82
CA LEU A 185 17.24 4.86 7.26
C LEU A 185 16.78 6.31 7.12
N CYS A 186 15.85 6.59 6.21
CA CYS A 186 15.29 7.93 6.03
C CYS A 186 14.24 8.24 7.12
N PRO A 187 13.91 9.52 7.36
CA PRO A 187 12.74 9.90 8.17
C PRO A 187 11.46 9.23 7.65
N VAL A 188 10.60 8.80 8.58
CA VAL A 188 9.34 8.11 8.27
C VAL A 188 8.17 8.77 9.02
N LEU A 189 7.11 9.09 8.26
CA LEU A 189 5.82 9.52 8.78
C LEU A 189 4.77 8.42 8.54
N ILE A 190 4.10 7.98 9.60
CA ILE A 190 3.01 7.00 9.53
C ILE A 190 1.69 7.71 9.80
N LEU A 191 0.77 7.69 8.83
CA LEU A 191 -0.59 8.19 9.02
C LEU A 191 -1.58 7.04 8.87
N TRP A 192 -2.65 7.03 9.66
CA TRP A 192 -3.69 6.01 9.60
C TRP A 192 -5.06 6.61 9.91
N GLY A 193 -6.12 6.00 9.42
CA GLY A 193 -7.48 6.43 9.72
C GLY A 193 -7.87 6.02 11.12
N GLU A 194 -8.45 6.92 11.91
CA GLU A 194 -8.95 6.59 13.25
C GLU A 194 -9.98 5.44 13.25
N ALA A 195 -10.75 5.32 12.17
CA ALA A 195 -11.77 4.29 11.98
C ALA A 195 -11.25 3.11 11.12
N GLY A 196 -9.99 3.18 10.69
CA GLY A 196 -9.32 2.23 9.83
C GLY A 196 -8.96 0.92 10.53
N ILE A 197 -8.57 -0.06 9.73
CA ILE A 197 -8.14 -1.38 10.20
C ILE A 197 -6.87 -1.30 11.06
N PRO A 198 -5.86 -0.45 10.74
CA PRO A 198 -4.67 -0.30 11.59
C PRO A 198 -4.97 0.25 12.99
N ALA A 199 -6.00 1.09 13.17
CA ALA A 199 -6.33 1.71 14.46
C ALA A 199 -6.82 0.72 15.53
N LYS A 200 -7.20 -0.50 15.14
CA LYS A 200 -7.72 -1.52 16.05
C LYS A 200 -6.58 -2.40 16.60
N GLY A 201 -6.17 -2.15 17.85
CA GLY A 201 -5.18 -2.95 18.57
C GLY A 201 -4.02 -2.13 19.10
N THR A 202 -2.80 -2.67 19.02
CA THR A 202 -1.56 -1.95 19.32
C THR A 202 -1.41 -0.77 18.35
N SER A 203 -0.91 0.36 18.85
CA SER A 203 -0.69 1.57 18.04
C SER A 203 0.09 1.24 16.75
N PRO A 204 -0.41 1.62 15.55
CA PRO A 204 0.33 1.45 14.29
C PRO A 204 1.75 2.00 14.36
N LEU A 205 1.92 3.14 15.03
CA LEU A 205 3.22 3.76 15.22
C LEU A 205 4.16 2.89 16.07
N ALA A 206 3.65 2.22 17.10
CA ALA A 206 4.46 1.31 17.92
C ALA A 206 4.93 0.10 17.08
N ILE A 207 4.04 -0.50 16.29
CA ILE A 207 4.38 -1.63 15.40
C ILE A 207 5.48 -1.23 14.41
N TRP A 208 5.38 -0.05 13.79
CA TRP A 208 6.42 0.45 12.89
C TRP A 208 7.75 0.69 13.60
N ARG A 209 7.73 1.24 14.83
CA ARG A 209 8.94 1.48 15.63
C ARG A 209 9.63 0.20 16.08
N GLU A 210 8.87 -0.84 16.42
CA GLU A 210 9.38 -2.14 16.82
C GLU A 210 9.94 -2.94 15.63
N THR A 211 9.46 -2.66 14.41
CA THR A 211 9.88 -3.35 13.18
C THR A 211 10.92 -2.54 12.41
N PHE A 212 10.53 -1.86 11.33
CA PHE A 212 11.46 -1.31 10.36
C PHE A 212 11.84 0.16 10.61
N ALA A 213 11.06 0.92 11.39
CA ALA A 213 11.17 2.39 11.46
C ALA A 213 11.22 2.90 12.92
N PRO A 214 12.33 2.66 13.66
CA PRO A 214 12.44 2.97 15.09
C PRO A 214 12.30 4.46 15.42
N GLN A 215 12.58 5.33 14.46
CA GLN A 215 12.48 6.79 14.59
C GLN A 215 11.22 7.36 13.94
N ALA A 216 10.25 6.51 13.54
CA ALA A 216 9.03 6.99 12.91
C ALA A 216 8.26 7.94 13.83
N GLU A 217 7.66 8.97 13.23
CA GLU A 217 6.59 9.78 13.82
C GLU A 217 5.28 9.48 13.11
N GLY A 218 4.15 9.85 13.72
CA GLY A 218 2.86 9.54 13.12
C GLY A 218 1.67 9.96 13.96
N GLN A 219 0.52 10.03 13.31
CA GLN A 219 -0.76 10.38 13.93
C GLN A 219 -1.94 9.78 13.18
N ALA A 220 -3.07 9.67 13.87
CA ALA A 220 -4.34 9.31 13.26
C ALA A 220 -4.93 10.50 12.49
N ILE A 221 -5.67 10.21 11.41
CA ILE A 221 -6.46 11.15 10.63
C ILE A 221 -7.93 10.79 10.79
N VAL A 222 -8.81 11.79 10.93
CA VAL A 222 -10.26 11.57 11.01
C VAL A 222 -10.78 11.09 9.66
N SER A 223 -10.71 9.77 9.45
CA SER A 223 -10.97 9.08 8.17
C SER A 223 -11.09 7.56 8.39
N GLY A 224 -11.52 6.85 7.35
CA GLY A 224 -11.38 5.40 7.23
C GLY A 224 -10.04 5.06 6.59
N HIS A 225 -10.02 4.13 5.65
CA HIS A 225 -8.80 3.72 4.97
C HIS A 225 -8.27 4.75 3.96
N PHE A 226 -9.13 5.54 3.34
CA PHE A 226 -8.79 6.35 2.16
C PHE A 226 -8.49 7.79 2.57
N LEU A 227 -7.46 7.99 3.38
CA LEU A 227 -7.05 9.29 3.95
C LEU A 227 -7.08 10.44 2.91
N PRO A 228 -6.46 10.32 1.72
CA PRO A 228 -6.43 11.40 0.74
C PRO A 228 -7.79 11.74 0.13
N GLU A 229 -8.77 10.85 0.19
CA GLU A 229 -10.11 11.07 -0.38
C GLU A 229 -11.13 11.43 0.71
N GLU A 230 -11.05 10.79 1.88
CA GLU A 230 -11.98 11.02 2.99
C GLU A 230 -11.65 12.30 3.78
N ASN A 231 -10.38 12.67 3.90
CA ASN A 231 -9.95 13.88 4.59
C ASN A 231 -8.63 14.43 4.00
N PRO A 232 -8.66 14.96 2.76
CA PRO A 232 -7.47 15.48 2.09
C PRO A 232 -6.81 16.63 2.85
N GLN A 233 -7.58 17.48 3.53
CA GLN A 233 -7.05 18.65 4.24
C GLN A 233 -6.17 18.23 5.42
N ASP A 234 -6.66 17.35 6.29
CA ASP A 234 -5.86 16.88 7.44
C ASP A 234 -4.69 16.02 7.00
N THR A 235 -4.87 15.22 5.94
CA THR A 235 -3.78 14.43 5.34
C THR A 235 -2.66 15.35 4.87
N LEU A 236 -2.97 16.41 4.11
CA LEU A 236 -1.98 17.39 3.67
C LEU A 236 -1.38 18.21 4.83
N ALA A 237 -2.18 18.56 5.83
CA ALA A 237 -1.71 19.28 7.01
C ALA A 237 -0.67 18.46 7.81
N ALA A 238 -0.78 17.13 7.80
CA ALA A 238 0.21 16.24 8.39
C ALA A 238 1.46 16.05 7.51
N VAL A 239 1.26 15.90 6.19
CA VAL A 239 2.35 15.60 5.24
C VAL A 239 3.23 16.81 4.94
N ASN A 240 2.65 17.99 4.73
CA ASN A 240 3.39 19.17 4.25
C ASN A 240 4.51 19.60 5.21
N PRO A 241 4.29 19.71 6.54
CA PRO A 241 5.37 20.06 7.46
C PRO A 241 6.48 19.02 7.48
N PHE A 242 6.15 17.73 7.34
CA PHE A 242 7.14 16.65 7.31
C PHE A 242 8.06 16.74 6.08
N LEU A 243 7.48 17.00 4.90
CA LEU A 243 8.23 17.15 3.66
C LEU A 243 9.07 18.44 3.61
N ALA A 244 8.64 19.49 4.30
CA ALA A 244 9.31 20.80 4.30
C ALA A 244 10.56 20.87 5.20
N ARG A 245 10.80 19.88 6.07
CA ARG A 245 12.00 19.84 6.93
C ARG A 245 13.26 19.76 6.07
N GLU A 246 14.38 20.31 6.52
CA GLU A 246 15.67 20.09 5.86
C GLU A 246 16.09 18.62 6.00
N VAL A 247 16.70 18.05 4.96
CA VAL A 247 17.34 16.72 5.05
C VAL A 247 18.69 16.96 5.72
N ALA A 248 18.89 16.38 6.91
CA ALA A 248 20.19 16.41 7.60
C ALA A 248 21.23 15.55 6.87
#